data_AF-A0A5W7HNB3-F1
#
_entry.id   AF-A0A5W7HNB3-F1
#
_cell.length_a   1.000
_cell.length_b   1.000
_cell.length_c   1.000
_cell.angle_alpha   90.00
_cell.angle_beta   90.00
_cell.angle_gamma   90.00
#
_symmetry.space_group_name_H-M   'P 1'
#
loop_
_entity.id
_entity.type
_entity.pdbx_description
1 polymer ?
#
loop_
_entity_poly.entity_id
_entity_poly.type
_entity_poly.pdbx_seq_one_letter_code
_entity_poly.pdbx_strand_id
1 'polypeptide(L)'
;SSPGAEVQKFVQSTDEMSAALAQFRNRRDYEKKSSNLSNSFERVLEDEALPKAKQILKLISVHGGALEDFLRQARSLFPDPSDLVLVLRELLRRKDLEEIVRKKLESLLKHVEEQTDPKTLKAGINCALKARLFGKTLSLKPGLLRASYRQFIQSESHEVEIYSDWIASYGYQRRLVVLDFIEGSLLTDIDANDASCSRLEFGQLLRRLTQLKMLRSADLLFVSTLLSYSFTKAFNAEESSWLLLMLSLLQQPHEVDSLLADIIGLNALLLSHKEHASFLQIFYQVCKAIPSSLFYEEYWQEELLMALRSMTDIAYKHEMAEQRRTIEKLS
;
A
#
# COMPACT_ATOMS: atom_id res chain seq x y z
N SER A 1 -21.18 11.45 -3.61
CA SER A 1 -21.51 10.02 -3.79
C SER A 1 -21.89 9.44 -2.45
N SER A 2 -22.92 8.59 -2.35
CA SER A 2 -23.29 7.96 -1.07
C SER A 2 -22.19 6.96 -0.64
N PRO A 3 -21.83 6.87 0.65
CA PRO A 3 -20.88 5.86 1.16
C PRO A 3 -21.26 4.43 0.74
N GLY A 4 -22.57 4.13 0.67
CA GLY A 4 -23.05 2.83 0.19
C GLY A 4 -22.75 2.57 -1.29
N ALA A 5 -22.74 3.60 -2.14
CA ALA A 5 -22.42 3.47 -3.56
C ALA A 5 -20.93 3.23 -3.79
N GLU A 6 -20.06 3.75 -2.93
CA GLU A 6 -18.61 3.51 -2.99
C GLU A 6 -18.25 2.13 -2.45
N VAL A 7 -18.88 1.66 -1.37
CA VAL A 7 -18.75 0.29 -0.88
C VAL A 7 -19.27 -0.72 -1.91
N GLN A 8 -20.37 -0.42 -2.60
CA GLN A 8 -20.93 -1.32 -3.61
C GLN A 8 -20.08 -1.38 -4.89
N LYS A 9 -19.51 -0.24 -5.32
CA LYS A 9 -18.48 -0.22 -6.38
C LYS A 9 -17.22 -0.96 -5.96
N PHE A 10 -16.83 -0.88 -4.68
CA PHE A 10 -15.67 -1.57 -4.14
C PHE A 10 -15.87 -3.09 -4.13
N VAL A 11 -17.01 -3.58 -3.63
CA VAL A 11 -17.36 -5.02 -3.66
C VAL A 11 -17.41 -5.53 -5.11
N GLN A 12 -18.05 -4.78 -6.01
CA GLN A 12 -18.07 -5.13 -7.43
C GLN A 12 -16.67 -5.16 -8.04
N SER A 13 -15.81 -4.19 -7.74
CA SER A 13 -14.43 -4.18 -8.25
C SER A 13 -13.60 -5.34 -7.69
N THR A 14 -13.84 -5.76 -6.45
CA THR A 14 -13.16 -6.88 -5.79
C THR A 14 -13.61 -8.22 -6.35
N ASP A 15 -14.90 -8.36 -6.62
CA ASP A 15 -15.48 -9.52 -7.29
C ASP A 15 -15.03 -9.61 -8.75
N GLU A 16 -14.98 -8.49 -9.47
CA GLU A 16 -14.42 -8.41 -10.83
C GLU A 16 -12.93 -8.74 -10.86
N MET A 17 -12.15 -8.25 -9.88
CA MET A 17 -10.73 -8.60 -9.73
C MET A 17 -10.54 -10.09 -9.39
N SER A 18 -11.39 -10.65 -8.52
CA SER A 18 -11.36 -12.07 -8.15
C SER A 18 -11.75 -12.96 -9.33
N ALA A 19 -12.76 -12.55 -10.10
CA ALA A 19 -13.19 -13.21 -11.33
C ALA A 19 -12.10 -13.13 -12.42
N ALA A 20 -11.45 -11.98 -12.58
CA ALA A 20 -10.31 -11.82 -13.49
C ALA A 20 -9.16 -12.75 -13.08
N LEU A 21 -8.78 -12.77 -11.79
CA LEU A 21 -7.73 -13.66 -11.28
C LEU A 21 -8.06 -15.14 -11.45
N ALA A 22 -9.32 -15.54 -11.25
CA ALA A 22 -9.78 -16.90 -11.49
C ALA A 22 -9.70 -17.27 -12.99
N GLN A 23 -10.08 -16.35 -13.89
CA GLN A 23 -9.90 -16.53 -15.34
C GLN A 23 -8.42 -16.65 -15.73
N PHE A 24 -7.52 -15.92 -15.07
CA PHE A 24 -6.08 -16.05 -15.29
C PHE A 24 -5.49 -17.36 -14.73
N ARG A 25 -5.96 -17.83 -13.58
CA ARG A 25 -5.58 -19.14 -13.04
C ARG A 25 -6.00 -20.27 -13.98
N ASN A 26 -7.21 -20.19 -14.52
CA ASN A 26 -7.69 -21.12 -15.55
C ASN A 26 -6.93 -20.96 -16.89
N ARG A 27 -6.41 -19.77 -17.22
CA ARG A 27 -5.52 -19.56 -18.38
C ARG A 27 -4.13 -20.15 -18.17
N ARG A 28 -3.58 -20.16 -16.96
CA ARG A 28 -2.29 -20.79 -16.63
C ARG A 28 -2.31 -22.30 -16.90
N ASP A 29 -3.46 -22.96 -16.70
CA ASP A 29 -3.67 -24.35 -17.09
C ASP A 29 -3.79 -24.53 -18.62
N TYR A 30 -4.27 -23.49 -19.33
CA TYR A 30 -4.34 -23.43 -20.80
C TYR A 30 -3.04 -22.99 -21.50
N GLU A 31 -2.12 -22.30 -20.81
CA GLU A 31 -0.82 -21.85 -21.32
C GLU A 31 0.09 -23.01 -21.75
N LYS A 32 -0.18 -24.24 -21.29
CA LYS A 32 0.46 -25.44 -21.85
C LYS A 32 0.14 -25.67 -23.34
N LYS A 33 -0.79 -24.92 -23.95
CA LYS A 33 -1.28 -25.15 -25.32
C LYS A 33 -1.35 -23.94 -26.27
N SER A 34 -0.94 -22.72 -25.90
CA SER A 34 -1.19 -21.53 -26.76
C SER A 34 0.05 -20.64 -26.96
N SER A 35 0.63 -20.69 -28.16
CA SER A 35 1.75 -19.89 -28.64
C SER A 35 1.32 -18.53 -29.23
N ASN A 36 0.82 -17.60 -28.40
CA ASN A 36 0.56 -16.23 -28.84
C ASN A 36 1.59 -15.26 -28.23
N LEU A 37 2.49 -14.72 -29.07
CA LEU A 37 3.58 -13.79 -28.68
C LEU A 37 3.13 -12.50 -27.97
N SER A 38 1.86 -12.09 -28.10
CA SER A 38 1.31 -10.93 -27.39
C SER A 38 1.06 -11.21 -25.90
N ASN A 39 0.83 -12.47 -25.52
CA ASN A 39 0.60 -12.87 -24.13
C ASN A 39 1.93 -13.22 -23.42
N SER A 40 2.99 -13.53 -24.18
CA SER A 40 4.32 -13.88 -23.66
C SER A 40 4.95 -12.85 -22.73
N PHE A 41 4.72 -11.55 -22.97
CA PHE A 41 5.34 -10.46 -22.19
C PHE A 41 4.36 -9.80 -21.22
N GLU A 42 3.24 -10.45 -20.87
CA GLU A 42 2.21 -9.86 -20.00
C GLU A 42 2.75 -9.48 -18.60
N ARG A 43 3.78 -10.19 -18.14
CA ARG A 43 4.46 -9.92 -16.85
C ARG A 43 5.52 -8.83 -16.91
N VAL A 44 5.91 -8.37 -18.10
CA VAL A 44 6.94 -7.32 -18.25
C VAL A 44 6.25 -5.97 -18.09
N LEU A 45 6.56 -5.20 -17.06
CA LEU A 45 5.88 -3.93 -16.77
C LEU A 45 6.40 -2.76 -17.61
N GLU A 46 7.60 -2.89 -18.18
CA GLU A 46 8.18 -1.92 -19.11
C GLU A 46 7.32 -1.73 -20.36
N ASP A 47 7.17 -0.48 -20.78
CA ASP A 47 6.42 -0.12 -21.98
C ASP A 47 7.15 -0.60 -23.23
N GLU A 48 6.39 -0.91 -24.28
CA GLU A 48 6.92 -1.39 -25.56
C GLU A 48 7.84 -2.61 -25.43
N ALA A 49 7.52 -3.52 -24.50
CA ALA A 49 8.31 -4.72 -24.21
C ALA A 49 8.64 -5.54 -25.47
N LEU A 50 7.69 -5.74 -26.39
CA LEU A 50 7.91 -6.52 -27.61
C LEU A 50 8.90 -5.86 -28.59
N PRO A 51 8.73 -4.57 -28.98
CA PRO A 51 9.75 -3.84 -29.75
C PRO A 51 11.14 -3.88 -29.10
N LYS A 52 11.25 -3.59 -27.80
CA LYS A 52 12.53 -3.60 -27.07
C LYS A 52 13.16 -4.99 -27.00
N ALA A 53 12.36 -6.05 -26.82
CA ALA A 53 12.84 -7.43 -26.87
C ALA A 53 13.39 -7.83 -28.26
N LYS A 54 12.77 -7.33 -29.34
CA LYS A 54 13.32 -7.51 -30.70
C LYS A 54 14.64 -6.76 -30.88
N GLN A 55 14.83 -5.61 -30.24
CA GLN A 55 16.11 -4.88 -30.26
C GLN A 55 17.20 -5.69 -29.55
N ILE A 56 16.91 -6.31 -28.40
CA ILE A 56 17.85 -7.22 -27.72
C ILE A 56 18.34 -8.33 -28.67
N LEU A 57 17.43 -8.97 -29.41
CA LEU A 57 17.81 -9.99 -30.40
C LEU A 57 18.69 -9.43 -31.51
N LYS A 58 18.38 -8.24 -32.05
CA LYS A 58 19.22 -7.61 -33.07
C LYS A 58 20.64 -7.33 -32.56
N LEU A 59 20.75 -6.80 -31.34
CA LEU A 59 22.02 -6.46 -30.73
C LEU A 59 22.89 -7.71 -30.48
N ILE A 60 22.31 -8.81 -30.02
CA ILE A 60 23.07 -10.01 -29.68
C ILE A 60 23.54 -10.81 -30.91
N SER A 61 22.82 -10.67 -32.03
CA SER A 61 23.17 -11.23 -33.34
C SER A 61 24.36 -10.51 -33.98
N VAL A 62 24.74 -9.32 -33.51
CA VAL A 62 25.98 -8.67 -33.95
C VAL A 62 27.18 -9.44 -33.38
N HIS A 63 28.04 -9.92 -34.27
CA HIS A 63 29.20 -10.72 -33.91
C HIS A 63 30.33 -9.81 -33.39
N GLY A 64 31.03 -10.22 -32.33
CA GLY A 64 32.25 -9.55 -31.83
C GLY A 64 32.08 -8.57 -30.65
N GLY A 65 30.87 -8.29 -30.17
CA GLY A 65 30.67 -7.43 -28.98
C GLY A 65 30.97 -8.14 -27.65
N ALA A 66 31.57 -7.43 -26.69
CA ALA A 66 31.77 -7.92 -25.33
C ALA A 66 30.43 -8.09 -24.59
N LEU A 67 30.33 -9.09 -23.70
CA LEU A 67 29.11 -9.35 -22.92
C LEU A 67 28.69 -8.15 -22.07
N GLU A 68 29.65 -7.40 -21.52
CA GLU A 68 29.42 -6.20 -20.71
C GLU A 68 28.75 -5.08 -21.50
N ASP A 69 29.15 -4.85 -22.75
CA ASP A 69 28.52 -3.86 -23.62
C ASP A 69 27.08 -4.23 -23.95
N PHE A 70 26.83 -5.54 -24.13
CA PHE A 70 25.48 -6.06 -24.36
C PHE A 70 24.60 -5.92 -23.11
N LEU A 71 25.13 -6.23 -21.93
CA LEU A 71 24.45 -6.04 -20.64
C LEU A 71 24.07 -4.57 -20.43
N ARG A 72 25.00 -3.64 -20.68
CA ARG A 72 24.73 -2.19 -20.56
C ARG A 72 23.58 -1.76 -21.46
N GLN A 73 23.56 -2.23 -22.70
CA GLN A 73 22.48 -1.93 -23.65
C GLN A 73 21.16 -2.57 -23.24
N ALA A 74 21.16 -3.84 -22.81
CA ALA A 74 19.95 -4.52 -22.33
C ALA A 74 19.33 -3.79 -21.13
N ARG A 75 20.15 -3.34 -20.17
CA ARG A 75 19.70 -2.52 -19.02
C ARG A 75 19.18 -1.15 -19.42
N SER A 76 19.67 -0.55 -20.50
CA SER A 76 19.11 0.71 -21.01
C SER A 76 17.69 0.54 -21.58
N LEU A 77 17.39 -0.65 -22.12
CA LEU A 77 16.06 -0.97 -22.65
C LEU A 77 15.08 -1.41 -21.55
N PHE A 78 15.58 -2.20 -20.60
CA PHE A 78 14.83 -2.71 -19.46
C PHE A 78 15.59 -2.40 -18.16
N PRO A 79 15.33 -1.22 -17.55
CA PRO A 79 16.02 -0.79 -16.34
C PRO A 79 15.69 -1.66 -15.12
N ASP A 80 14.46 -2.19 -15.03
CA ASP A 80 14.07 -3.09 -13.95
C ASP A 80 14.59 -4.51 -14.23
N PRO A 81 15.37 -5.11 -13.31
CA PRO A 81 15.95 -6.43 -13.53
C PRO A 81 14.91 -7.54 -13.64
N SER A 82 13.74 -7.43 -12.98
CA SER A 82 12.66 -8.42 -13.13
C SER A 82 12.08 -8.40 -14.54
N ASP A 83 11.94 -7.22 -15.15
CA ASP A 83 11.49 -7.08 -16.54
C ASP A 83 12.51 -7.67 -17.51
N LEU A 84 13.79 -7.35 -17.33
CA LEU A 84 14.87 -7.90 -18.17
C LEU A 84 14.93 -9.43 -18.08
N VAL A 85 14.87 -10.00 -16.87
CA VAL A 85 14.87 -11.46 -16.68
C VAL A 85 13.66 -12.11 -17.34
N LEU A 86 12.47 -11.54 -17.19
CA LEU A 86 11.25 -12.03 -17.85
C LEU A 86 11.39 -12.01 -19.37
N VAL A 87 11.94 -10.92 -19.93
CA VAL A 87 12.18 -10.81 -21.37
C VAL A 87 13.17 -11.87 -21.85
N LEU A 88 14.31 -12.04 -21.17
CA LEU A 88 15.34 -13.00 -21.56
C LEU A 88 14.83 -14.44 -21.49
N ARG A 89 14.11 -14.79 -20.41
CA ARG A 89 13.46 -16.11 -20.27
C ARG A 89 12.49 -16.37 -21.42
N GLU A 90 11.72 -15.37 -21.82
CA GLU A 90 10.74 -15.50 -22.89
C GLU A 90 11.39 -15.56 -24.28
N LEU A 91 12.48 -14.82 -24.51
CA LEU A 91 13.28 -14.96 -25.72
C LEU A 91 13.87 -16.37 -25.84
N LEU A 92 14.43 -16.92 -24.75
CA LEU A 92 15.04 -18.26 -24.72
C LEU A 92 14.07 -19.42 -24.98
N ARG A 93 12.76 -19.22 -24.76
CA ARG A 93 11.72 -20.20 -25.10
C ARG A 93 11.53 -20.41 -26.59
N ARG A 94 12.02 -19.49 -27.43
CA ARG A 94 11.93 -19.62 -28.89
C ARG A 94 12.80 -20.78 -29.38
N LYS A 95 12.25 -21.60 -30.27
CA LYS A 95 12.91 -22.82 -30.77
C LYS A 95 13.86 -22.53 -31.94
N ASP A 96 13.69 -21.41 -32.62
CA ASP A 96 14.37 -20.98 -33.85
C ASP A 96 15.59 -20.07 -33.62
N LEU A 97 16.16 -20.10 -32.40
CA LEU A 97 17.37 -19.33 -32.08
C LEU A 97 18.64 -20.08 -32.49
N GLU A 98 19.55 -19.38 -33.17
CA GLU A 98 20.92 -19.87 -33.40
C GLU A 98 21.60 -20.21 -32.07
N GLU A 99 22.36 -21.31 -32.04
CA GLU A 99 22.99 -21.83 -30.81
C GLU A 99 23.94 -20.81 -30.16
N ILE A 100 24.68 -20.04 -30.97
CA ILE A 100 25.58 -18.98 -30.49
C ILE A 100 24.77 -17.88 -29.79
N VAL A 101 23.65 -17.46 -30.38
CA VAL A 101 22.75 -16.46 -29.81
C VAL A 101 22.11 -16.97 -28.52
N ARG A 102 21.67 -18.23 -28.50
CA ARG A 102 21.11 -18.89 -27.31
C ARG A 102 22.10 -18.85 -26.15
N LYS A 103 23.35 -19.29 -26.36
CA LYS A 103 24.40 -19.28 -25.33
C LYS A 103 24.70 -17.88 -24.80
N LYS A 104 24.70 -16.87 -25.67
CA LYS A 104 24.88 -15.46 -25.23
C LYS A 104 23.69 -14.97 -24.39
N LEU A 105 22.45 -15.30 -24.77
CA LEU A 105 21.25 -14.96 -23.99
C LEU A 105 21.24 -15.66 -22.62
N GLU A 106 21.62 -16.94 -22.57
CA GLU A 106 21.77 -17.69 -21.32
C GLU A 106 22.83 -17.06 -20.41
N SER A 107 23.99 -16.70 -20.97
CA SER A 107 25.04 -16.01 -20.23
C SER A 107 24.60 -14.65 -19.72
N LEU A 108 23.85 -13.88 -20.52
CA LEU A 108 23.30 -12.60 -20.08
C LEU A 108 22.29 -12.80 -18.94
N LEU A 109 21.35 -13.74 -19.10
CA LEU A 109 20.33 -14.05 -18.08
C LEU A 109 21.00 -14.41 -16.75
N LYS A 110 21.95 -15.34 -16.79
CA LYS A 110 22.70 -15.77 -15.60
C LYS A 110 23.40 -14.58 -14.93
N HIS A 111 24.03 -13.72 -15.71
CA HIS A 111 24.72 -12.55 -15.18
C HIS A 111 23.78 -11.52 -14.52
N VAL A 112 22.58 -11.33 -15.09
CA VAL A 112 21.55 -10.45 -14.48
C VAL A 112 21.02 -11.05 -13.18
N GLU A 113 20.77 -12.37 -13.15
CA GLU A 113 20.30 -13.08 -11.96
C GLU A 113 21.36 -13.08 -10.83
N GLU A 114 22.64 -13.26 -11.16
CA GLU A 114 23.75 -13.25 -10.18
C GLU A 114 24.06 -11.86 -9.61
N GLN A 115 23.78 -10.79 -10.36
CA GLN A 115 24.03 -9.40 -9.94
C GLN A 115 22.86 -8.74 -9.22
N THR A 116 21.70 -9.40 -9.14
CA THR A 116 20.50 -8.84 -8.52
C THR A 116 20.20 -9.59 -7.23
N ASP A 117 19.80 -8.87 -6.18
CA ASP A 117 19.31 -9.50 -4.96
C ASP A 117 18.17 -10.49 -5.28
N PRO A 118 18.31 -11.78 -4.93
CA PRO A 118 17.34 -12.81 -5.31
C PRO A 118 15.94 -12.53 -4.80
N LYS A 119 15.81 -11.99 -3.58
CA LYS A 119 14.52 -11.67 -2.97
C LYS A 119 13.81 -10.56 -3.77
N THR A 120 14.51 -9.47 -4.05
CA THR A 120 14.02 -8.35 -4.88
C THR A 120 13.59 -8.80 -6.27
N LEU A 121 14.42 -9.63 -6.92
CA LEU A 121 14.20 -10.10 -8.28
C LEU A 121 12.95 -10.98 -8.36
N LYS A 122 12.86 -11.99 -7.49
CA LYS A 122 11.73 -12.92 -7.45
C LYS A 122 10.43 -12.22 -7.08
N ALA A 123 10.45 -11.37 -6.05
CA ALA A 123 9.29 -10.59 -5.65
C ALA A 123 8.75 -9.73 -6.79
N GLY A 124 9.65 -9.05 -7.52
CA GLY A 124 9.27 -8.22 -8.66
C GLY A 124 8.71 -9.00 -9.84
N ILE A 125 9.16 -10.24 -10.04
CA ILE A 125 8.60 -11.16 -11.05
C ILE A 125 7.22 -11.66 -10.61
N ASN A 126 7.10 -12.07 -9.35
CA ASN A 126 5.90 -12.73 -8.81
C ASN A 126 4.73 -11.75 -8.67
N CYS A 127 4.99 -10.49 -8.31
CA CYS A 127 3.93 -9.48 -8.18
C CYS A 127 3.53 -8.80 -9.51
N ALA A 128 4.24 -9.04 -10.61
CA ALA A 128 4.11 -8.21 -11.82
C ALA A 128 2.68 -8.17 -12.39
N LEU A 129 1.99 -9.32 -12.49
CA LEU A 129 0.61 -9.34 -13.00
C LEU A 129 -0.34 -8.56 -12.09
N LYS A 130 -0.18 -8.70 -10.76
CA LYS A 130 -0.95 -7.92 -9.79
C LYS A 130 -0.68 -6.43 -9.96
N ALA A 131 0.60 -6.04 -10.09
CA ALA A 131 0.99 -4.65 -10.26
C ALA A 131 0.39 -4.04 -11.53
N ARG A 132 0.34 -4.82 -12.63
CA ARG A 132 -0.30 -4.40 -13.88
C ARG A 132 -1.82 -4.22 -13.74
N LEU A 133 -2.50 -5.17 -13.12
CA LEU A 133 -3.95 -5.11 -12.92
C LEU A 133 -4.34 -3.92 -12.03
N PHE A 134 -3.70 -3.79 -10.86
CA PHE A 134 -3.94 -2.69 -9.93
C PHE A 134 -3.51 -1.35 -10.51
N GLY A 135 -2.40 -1.30 -11.24
CA GLY A 135 -1.94 -0.09 -11.93
C GLY A 135 -2.97 0.44 -12.92
N LYS A 136 -3.61 -0.46 -13.69
CA LYS A 136 -4.70 -0.09 -14.59
C LYS A 136 -5.92 0.45 -13.85
N THR A 137 -6.38 -0.26 -12.82
CA THR A 137 -7.56 0.15 -12.02
C THR A 137 -7.33 1.48 -11.31
N LEU A 138 -6.13 1.71 -10.79
CA LEU A 138 -5.78 2.90 -10.03
C LEU A 138 -5.24 4.05 -10.91
N SER A 139 -5.04 3.85 -12.21
CA SER A 139 -4.27 4.80 -13.04
C SER A 139 -2.90 5.12 -12.42
N LEU A 140 -2.22 4.10 -11.89
CA LEU A 140 -0.86 4.16 -11.35
C LEU A 140 0.10 3.42 -12.27
N LYS A 141 1.37 3.85 -12.30
CA LYS A 141 2.43 3.10 -12.97
C LYS A 141 2.65 1.76 -12.25
N PRO A 142 2.52 0.61 -12.93
CA PRO A 142 2.74 -0.71 -12.32
C PRO A 142 4.12 -0.85 -11.64
N GLY A 143 5.14 -0.20 -12.18
CA GLY A 143 6.49 -0.19 -11.60
C GLY A 143 6.55 0.37 -10.17
N LEU A 144 5.69 1.36 -9.83
CA LEU A 144 5.61 1.91 -8.47
C LEU A 144 5.05 0.90 -7.49
N LEU A 145 3.95 0.22 -7.86
CA LEU A 145 3.35 -0.83 -7.05
C LEU A 145 4.34 -1.98 -6.81
N ARG A 146 5.06 -2.41 -7.87
CA ARG A 146 6.13 -3.40 -7.74
C ARG A 146 7.22 -2.96 -6.76
N ALA A 147 7.63 -1.69 -6.81
CA ALA A 147 8.60 -1.14 -5.86
C ALA A 147 8.07 -1.16 -4.41
N SER A 148 6.81 -0.77 -4.18
CA SER A 148 6.19 -0.83 -2.85
C SER A 148 6.09 -2.25 -2.30
N TYR A 149 5.82 -3.26 -3.14
CA TYR A 149 5.83 -4.64 -2.69
C TYR A 149 7.24 -5.11 -2.28
N ARG A 150 8.26 -4.76 -3.06
CA ARG A 150 9.67 -5.04 -2.71
C ARG A 150 10.06 -4.36 -1.40
N GLN A 151 9.69 -3.08 -1.22
CA GLN A 151 9.93 -2.34 0.02
C GLN A 151 9.22 -3.00 1.20
N PHE A 152 7.96 -3.42 1.06
CA PHE A 152 7.22 -4.08 2.14
C PHE A 152 7.92 -5.35 2.65
N ILE A 153 8.42 -6.20 1.74
CA ILE A 153 9.07 -7.46 2.15
C ILE A 153 10.50 -7.27 2.68
N GLN A 154 11.09 -6.09 2.50
CA GLN A 154 12.46 -5.74 2.91
C GLN A 154 12.51 -4.79 4.11
N SER A 155 11.46 -3.99 4.32
CA SER A 155 11.43 -2.96 5.34
C SER A 155 11.34 -3.56 6.75
N GLU A 156 12.08 -2.98 7.68
CA GLU A 156 11.98 -3.26 9.12
C GLU A 156 11.18 -2.19 9.87
N SER A 157 10.63 -1.19 9.15
CA SER A 157 9.82 -0.10 9.72
C SER A 157 8.56 -0.60 10.40
N HIS A 158 8.06 0.18 11.35
CA HIS A 158 6.77 -0.07 11.98
C HIS A 158 5.61 0.01 10.96
N GLU A 159 4.53 -0.71 11.19
CA GLU A 159 3.41 -0.77 10.25
C GLU A 159 2.74 0.60 10.03
N VAL A 160 2.76 1.46 11.04
CA VAL A 160 2.25 2.85 10.94
C VAL A 160 3.09 3.69 9.98
N GLU A 161 4.42 3.54 9.99
CA GLU A 161 5.33 4.19 9.01
C GLU A 161 5.03 3.69 7.60
N ILE A 162 4.94 2.37 7.40
CA ILE A 162 4.66 1.79 6.08
C ILE A 162 3.33 2.29 5.52
N TYR A 163 2.29 2.34 6.37
CA TYR A 163 0.98 2.83 5.97
C TYR A 163 1.02 4.32 5.62
N SER A 164 1.75 5.11 6.39
CA SER A 164 1.96 6.55 6.17
C SER A 164 2.71 6.81 4.85
N ASP A 165 3.76 6.04 4.57
CA ASP A 165 4.52 6.11 3.32
C ASP A 165 3.66 5.84 2.09
N TRP A 166 2.74 4.88 2.18
CA TRP A 166 1.79 4.61 1.09
C TRP A 166 0.80 5.76 0.91
N ILE A 167 0.31 6.35 1.99
CA ILE A 167 -0.55 7.55 1.92
C ILE A 167 0.21 8.71 1.28
N ALA A 168 1.46 8.95 1.66
CA ALA A 168 2.29 10.00 1.10
C ALA A 168 2.59 9.77 -0.40
N SER A 169 2.85 8.51 -0.78
CA SER A 169 3.23 8.14 -2.16
C SER A 169 2.04 8.11 -3.12
N TYR A 170 0.87 7.66 -2.66
CA TYR A 170 -0.28 7.37 -3.52
C TYR A 170 -1.51 8.25 -3.24
N GLY A 171 -1.48 9.05 -2.18
CA GLY A 171 -2.61 9.81 -1.68
C GLY A 171 -3.53 8.99 -0.79
N TYR A 172 -4.12 9.65 0.22
CA TYR A 172 -4.95 9.01 1.23
C TYR A 172 -6.13 8.23 0.65
N GLN A 173 -6.72 8.68 -0.46
CA GLN A 173 -7.87 8.01 -1.09
C GLN A 173 -7.54 6.60 -1.62
N ARG A 174 -6.26 6.28 -1.84
CA ARG A 174 -5.83 5.01 -2.44
C ARG A 174 -5.27 4.01 -1.44
N ARG A 175 -5.10 4.40 -0.17
CA ARG A 175 -4.43 3.62 0.88
C ARG A 175 -5.00 2.20 1.06
N LEU A 176 -6.32 2.05 0.95
CA LEU A 176 -7.00 0.75 1.10
C LEU A 176 -6.63 -0.20 -0.05
N VAL A 177 -6.67 0.32 -1.28
CA VAL A 177 -6.40 -0.47 -2.49
C VAL A 177 -4.92 -0.82 -2.60
N VAL A 178 -4.03 0.06 -2.12
CA VAL A 178 -2.59 -0.26 -2.01
C VAL A 178 -2.39 -1.44 -1.07
N LEU A 179 -3.04 -1.46 0.10
CA LEU A 179 -2.96 -2.61 1.01
C LEU A 179 -3.52 -3.89 0.38
N ASP A 180 -4.61 -3.82 -0.38
CA ASP A 180 -5.16 -4.97 -1.11
C ASP A 180 -4.19 -5.49 -2.19
N PHE A 181 -3.46 -4.58 -2.86
CA PHE A 181 -2.40 -4.95 -3.79
C PHE A 181 -1.25 -5.69 -3.06
N ILE A 182 -0.85 -5.21 -1.89
CA ILE A 182 0.23 -5.82 -1.10
C ILE A 182 -0.18 -7.21 -0.61
N GLU A 183 -1.40 -7.36 -0.07
CA GLU A 183 -1.97 -8.66 0.30
C GLU A 183 -1.99 -9.62 -0.91
N GLY A 184 -2.55 -9.16 -2.03
CA GLY A 184 -2.64 -9.97 -3.24
C GLY A 184 -1.29 -10.37 -3.82
N SER A 185 -0.29 -9.50 -3.72
CA SER A 185 1.08 -9.76 -4.18
C SER A 185 1.79 -10.75 -3.26
N LEU A 186 1.64 -10.60 -1.94
CA LEU A 186 2.22 -11.51 -0.95
C LEU A 186 1.69 -12.94 -1.13
N LEU A 187 0.38 -13.11 -1.30
CA LEU A 187 -0.21 -14.42 -1.54
C LEU A 187 0.26 -15.03 -2.86
N THR A 188 0.39 -14.22 -3.91
CA THR A 188 0.89 -14.68 -5.22
C THR A 188 2.34 -15.15 -5.12
N ASP A 189 3.14 -14.49 -4.29
CA ASP A 189 4.55 -14.82 -4.06
C ASP A 189 4.72 -16.09 -3.22
N ILE A 190 3.89 -16.26 -2.18
CA ILE A 190 3.83 -17.50 -1.38
C ILE A 190 3.51 -18.71 -2.26
N ASP A 191 2.58 -18.55 -3.21
CA ASP A 191 2.16 -19.61 -4.14
C ASP A 191 3.09 -19.75 -5.37
N ALA A 192 4.14 -18.94 -5.48
CA ALA A 192 5.04 -18.98 -6.62
C ALA A 192 5.96 -20.21 -6.58
N ASN A 193 6.26 -20.77 -7.76
CA ASN A 193 7.21 -21.87 -7.88
C ASN A 193 8.62 -21.48 -7.40
N ASP A 194 8.97 -20.21 -7.56
CA ASP A 194 10.23 -19.62 -7.11
C ASP A 194 9.90 -18.39 -6.26
N ALA A 195 9.48 -18.65 -5.02
CA ALA A 195 9.05 -17.64 -4.07
C ALA A 195 10.22 -16.73 -3.63
N SER A 196 9.92 -15.46 -3.32
CA SER A 196 10.94 -14.48 -2.95
C SER A 196 11.55 -14.71 -1.57
N CYS A 197 10.82 -15.36 -0.67
CA CYS A 197 11.16 -15.51 0.74
C CYS A 197 11.05 -16.96 1.20
N SER A 198 11.65 -17.26 2.35
CA SER A 198 11.42 -18.51 3.07
C SER A 198 10.02 -18.55 3.71
N ARG A 199 9.56 -19.76 4.09
CA ARG A 199 8.29 -19.94 4.82
C ARG A 199 8.25 -19.16 6.14
N LEU A 200 9.39 -19.07 6.83
CA LEU A 200 9.49 -18.35 8.10
C LEU A 200 9.30 -16.85 7.89
N GLU A 201 10.01 -16.27 6.91
CA GLU A 201 9.86 -14.86 6.54
C GLU A 201 8.43 -14.55 6.09
N PHE A 202 7.80 -15.41 5.29
CA PHE A 202 6.39 -15.21 4.92
C PHE A 202 5.47 -15.25 6.14
N GLY A 203 5.74 -16.12 7.13
CA GLY A 203 5.00 -16.12 8.39
C GLY A 203 5.11 -14.78 9.14
N GLN A 204 6.27 -14.14 9.13
CA GLN A 204 6.46 -12.80 9.70
C GLN A 204 5.72 -11.74 8.88
N LEU A 205 5.85 -11.77 7.55
CA LEU A 205 5.17 -10.82 6.65
C LEU A 205 3.64 -10.91 6.75
N LEU A 206 3.08 -12.11 6.92
CA LEU A 206 1.64 -12.30 7.15
C LEU A 206 1.16 -11.69 8.49
N ARG A 207 1.99 -11.74 9.54
CA ARG A 207 1.69 -11.07 10.81
C ARG A 207 1.68 -9.55 10.63
N ARG A 208 2.69 -9.00 9.94
CA ARG A 208 2.75 -7.57 9.62
C ARG A 208 1.57 -7.12 8.77
N LEU A 209 1.19 -7.92 7.77
CA LEU A 209 -0.01 -7.69 6.97
C LEU A 209 -1.28 -7.68 7.83
N THR A 210 -1.37 -8.57 8.84
CA THR A 210 -2.48 -8.59 9.79
C THR A 210 -2.55 -7.28 10.60
N GLN A 211 -1.41 -6.77 11.05
CA GLN A 211 -1.33 -5.47 11.74
C GLN A 211 -1.76 -4.32 10.82
N LEU A 212 -1.30 -4.29 9.56
CA LEU A 212 -1.74 -3.29 8.58
C LEU A 212 -3.25 -3.35 8.30
N LYS A 213 -3.85 -4.55 8.26
CA LYS A 213 -5.31 -4.73 8.10
C LYS A 213 -6.09 -4.28 9.34
N MET A 214 -5.50 -4.45 10.53
CA MET A 214 -6.04 -3.92 11.78
C MET A 214 -5.97 -2.38 11.78
N LEU A 215 -4.84 -1.81 11.36
CA LEU A 215 -4.67 -0.36 11.19
C LEU A 215 -5.68 0.22 10.20
N ARG A 216 -5.90 -0.42 9.05
CA ARG A 216 -6.96 -0.06 8.10
C ARG A 216 -8.34 -0.01 8.75
N SER A 217 -8.65 -1.00 9.58
CA SER A 217 -9.96 -1.07 10.24
C SER A 217 -10.12 0.06 11.27
N ALA A 218 -9.06 0.34 12.03
CA ALA A 218 -9.02 1.42 13.01
C ALA A 218 -9.15 2.80 12.32
N ASP A 219 -8.43 3.03 11.23
CA ASP A 219 -8.53 4.23 10.37
C ASP A 219 -9.97 4.48 9.94
N LEU A 220 -10.57 3.50 9.26
CA LEU A 220 -11.92 3.64 8.74
C LEU A 220 -12.92 3.95 9.85
N LEU A 221 -12.81 3.26 11.00
CA LEU A 221 -13.68 3.52 12.15
C LEU A 221 -13.46 4.91 12.73
N PHE A 222 -12.21 5.31 12.93
CA PHE A 222 -11.83 6.60 13.51
C PHE A 222 -12.34 7.77 12.67
N VAL A 223 -11.99 7.78 11.38
CA VAL A 223 -12.35 8.84 10.44
C VAL A 223 -13.86 8.90 10.22
N SER A 224 -14.52 7.76 9.95
CA SER A 224 -15.96 7.75 9.68
C SER A 224 -16.79 8.14 10.89
N THR A 225 -16.37 7.75 12.10
CA THR A 225 -17.06 8.13 13.33
C THR A 225 -16.95 9.63 13.55
N LEU A 226 -15.76 10.21 13.43
CA LEU A 226 -15.56 11.65 13.59
C LEU A 226 -16.38 12.45 12.56
N LEU A 227 -16.31 12.08 11.28
CA LEU A 227 -17.04 12.75 10.21
C LEU A 227 -18.56 12.45 10.21
N SER A 228 -19.05 11.53 11.04
CA SER A 228 -20.49 11.29 11.17
C SER A 228 -21.21 12.43 11.90
N TYR A 229 -20.50 13.19 12.74
CA TYR A 229 -21.05 14.29 13.52
C TYR A 229 -20.94 15.62 12.77
N SER A 230 -22.04 16.39 12.75
CA SER A 230 -22.11 17.68 12.06
C SER A 230 -21.15 18.71 12.64
N PHE A 231 -20.99 18.74 13.96
CA PHE A 231 -20.08 19.69 14.63
C PHE A 231 -18.61 19.39 14.33
N THR A 232 -18.22 18.11 14.21
CA THR A 232 -16.86 17.74 13.80
C THR A 232 -16.55 18.20 12.37
N LYS A 233 -17.51 18.05 11.46
CA LYS A 233 -17.42 18.58 10.09
C LYS A 233 -17.33 20.11 10.05
N ALA A 234 -17.92 20.80 11.02
CA ALA A 234 -17.81 22.25 11.14
C ALA A 234 -16.38 22.68 11.54
N PHE A 235 -15.62 21.85 12.27
CA PHE A 235 -14.21 22.11 12.55
C PHE A 235 -13.35 21.84 11.33
N ASN A 236 -13.48 20.62 10.82
CA ASN A 236 -12.66 20.07 9.77
C ASN A 236 -13.41 18.93 9.07
N ALA A 237 -13.80 19.16 7.82
CA ALA A 237 -14.46 18.16 6.99
C ALA A 237 -13.47 17.29 6.20
N GLU A 238 -12.17 17.59 6.26
CA GLU A 238 -11.13 16.91 5.49
C GLU A 238 -10.74 15.59 6.13
N GLU A 239 -11.05 14.49 5.45
CA GLU A 239 -10.68 13.14 5.86
C GLU A 239 -9.16 13.00 6.08
N SER A 240 -8.35 13.61 5.22
CA SER A 240 -6.89 13.52 5.32
C SER A 240 -6.35 14.09 6.62
N SER A 241 -7.00 15.12 7.17
CA SER A 241 -6.61 15.73 8.45
C SER A 241 -6.85 14.77 9.61
N TRP A 242 -8.02 14.12 9.66
CA TRP A 242 -8.34 13.14 10.71
C TRP A 242 -7.49 11.87 10.60
N LEU A 243 -7.20 11.44 9.38
CA LEU A 243 -6.29 10.33 9.14
C LEU A 243 -4.88 10.64 9.63
N LEU A 244 -4.35 11.82 9.28
CA LEU A 244 -3.04 12.27 9.73
C LEU A 244 -2.99 12.34 11.26
N LEU A 245 -4.02 12.91 11.89
CA LEU A 245 -4.15 12.95 13.35
C LEU A 245 -4.04 11.56 13.96
N MET A 246 -4.79 10.59 13.46
CA MET A 246 -4.75 9.23 13.98
C MET A 246 -3.34 8.65 13.87
N LEU A 247 -2.69 8.76 12.71
CA LEU A 247 -1.36 8.22 12.49
C LEU A 247 -0.30 8.91 13.37
N SER A 248 -0.43 10.22 13.60
CA SER A 248 0.42 10.96 14.54
C SER A 248 0.21 10.52 15.98
N LEU A 249 -1.03 10.25 16.42
CA LEU A 249 -1.31 9.77 17.77
C LEU A 249 -0.76 8.37 18.05
N LEU A 250 -0.68 7.51 17.04
CA LEU A 250 -0.04 6.20 17.18
C LEU A 250 1.48 6.29 17.40
N GLN A 251 2.09 7.39 16.96
CA GLN A 251 3.54 7.65 17.02
C GLN A 251 3.95 8.56 18.18
N GLN A 252 3.09 9.53 18.54
CA GLN A 252 3.39 10.58 19.52
C GLN A 252 2.12 10.98 20.30
N PRO A 253 1.49 10.05 21.05
CA PRO A 253 0.24 10.34 21.75
C PRO A 253 0.38 11.37 22.86
N HIS A 254 1.59 11.57 23.39
CA HIS A 254 1.89 12.61 24.38
C HIS A 254 1.74 14.03 23.82
N GLU A 255 1.75 14.19 22.50
CA GLU A 255 1.52 15.47 21.80
C GLU A 255 0.04 15.70 21.45
N VAL A 256 -0.90 14.97 22.08
CA VAL A 256 -2.33 15.04 21.73
C VAL A 256 -2.89 16.48 21.75
N ASP A 257 -2.44 17.34 22.67
CA ASP A 257 -2.90 18.74 22.73
C ASP A 257 -2.48 19.54 21.49
N SER A 258 -1.20 19.47 21.10
CA SER A 258 -0.69 20.16 19.90
C SER A 258 -1.27 19.55 18.63
N LEU A 259 -1.33 18.22 18.54
CA LEU A 259 -1.91 17.52 17.40
C LEU A 259 -3.39 17.87 17.19
N LEU A 260 -4.19 17.95 18.26
CA LEU A 260 -5.58 18.40 18.17
C LEU A 260 -5.68 19.86 17.76
N ALA A 261 -4.82 20.73 18.31
CA ALA A 261 -4.80 22.15 17.97
C ALA A 261 -4.51 22.38 16.48
N ASP A 262 -3.61 21.60 15.88
CA ASP A 262 -3.28 21.71 14.46
C ASP A 262 -4.45 21.32 13.53
N ILE A 263 -5.30 20.39 13.97
CA ILE A 263 -6.43 19.88 13.16
C ILE A 263 -7.68 20.74 13.31
N ILE A 264 -7.96 21.18 14.53
CA ILE A 264 -9.19 21.93 14.87
C ILE A 264 -8.95 23.43 14.73
N GLY A 265 -7.71 23.89 14.96
CA GLY A 265 -7.30 25.29 14.84
C GLY A 265 -8.14 26.25 15.68
N LEU A 266 -8.26 27.48 15.20
CA LEU A 266 -9.07 28.52 15.85
C LEU A 266 -10.58 28.22 15.82
N ASN A 267 -11.04 27.25 15.02
CA ASN A 267 -12.46 26.86 14.98
C ASN A 267 -12.90 26.24 16.31
N ALA A 268 -11.96 25.71 17.11
CA ALA A 268 -12.23 25.27 18.49
C ALA A 268 -12.78 26.41 19.37
N LEU A 269 -12.38 27.65 19.13
CA LEU A 269 -12.78 28.83 19.93
C LEU A 269 -14.23 29.26 19.67
N LEU A 270 -14.83 28.78 18.59
CA LEU A 270 -16.23 29.08 18.23
C LEU A 270 -17.21 28.12 18.91
N LEU A 271 -16.71 27.16 19.69
CA LEU A 271 -17.54 26.15 20.32
C LEU A 271 -18.24 26.64 21.57
N SER A 272 -19.50 26.24 21.70
CA SER A 272 -20.12 26.20 23.02
C SER A 272 -19.40 25.18 23.90
N HIS A 273 -19.39 25.40 25.22
CA HIS A 273 -18.79 24.45 26.15
C HIS A 273 -19.40 23.04 26.03
N LYS A 274 -20.69 22.94 25.69
CA LYS A 274 -21.38 21.67 25.44
C LYS A 274 -20.85 20.93 24.22
N GLU A 275 -20.63 21.62 23.10
CA GLU A 275 -20.07 21.01 21.88
C GLU A 275 -18.62 20.59 22.10
N HIS A 276 -17.84 21.37 22.85
CA HIS A 276 -16.48 21.02 23.22
C HIS A 276 -16.42 19.75 24.09
N ALA A 277 -17.26 19.65 25.13
CA ALA A 277 -17.35 18.45 25.97
C ALA A 277 -17.82 17.22 25.16
N SER A 278 -18.80 17.42 24.25
CA SER A 278 -19.30 16.36 23.37
C SER A 278 -18.22 15.86 22.40
N PHE A 279 -17.45 16.78 21.81
CA PHE A 279 -16.32 16.45 20.93
C PHE A 279 -15.28 15.62 21.68
N LEU A 280 -14.81 16.09 22.84
CA LEU A 280 -13.77 15.39 23.61
C LEU A 280 -14.23 14.00 24.05
N GLN A 281 -15.51 13.84 24.43
CA GLN A 281 -16.06 12.54 24.76
C GLN A 281 -16.05 11.60 23.55
N ILE A 282 -16.46 12.07 22.37
CA ILE A 282 -16.43 11.27 21.13
C ILE A 282 -14.99 10.94 20.74
N PHE A 283 -14.09 11.92 20.83
CA PHE A 283 -12.67 11.75 20.55
C PHE A 283 -12.03 10.69 21.45
N TYR A 284 -12.33 10.75 22.75
CA TYR A 284 -11.93 9.71 23.71
C TYR A 284 -12.46 8.33 23.31
N GLN A 285 -13.73 8.20 22.89
CA GLN A 285 -14.27 6.90 22.48
C GLN A 285 -13.59 6.34 21.23
N VAL A 286 -13.32 7.18 20.21
CA VAL A 286 -12.63 6.71 18.99
C VAL A 286 -11.19 6.33 19.28
N CYS A 287 -10.46 7.08 20.11
CA CYS A 287 -9.10 6.71 20.54
C CYS A 287 -9.09 5.44 21.38
N LYS A 288 -10.11 5.22 22.21
CA LYS A 288 -10.27 3.99 23.01
C LYS A 288 -10.55 2.76 22.13
N ALA A 289 -11.18 2.94 20.98
CA ALA A 289 -11.49 1.85 20.05
C ALA A 289 -10.28 1.38 19.24
N ILE A 290 -9.20 2.16 19.20
CA ILE A 290 -7.94 1.77 18.54
C ILE A 290 -7.29 0.64 19.34
N PRO A 291 -6.88 -0.49 18.74
CA PRO A 291 -6.12 -1.51 19.46
C PRO A 291 -4.75 -1.01 19.96
N SER A 292 -4.37 -1.33 21.21
CA SER A 292 -3.08 -0.93 21.80
C SER A 292 -1.87 -1.39 20.98
N SER A 293 -1.98 -2.56 20.32
CA SER A 293 -0.93 -3.13 19.49
C SER A 293 -0.60 -2.33 18.22
N LEU A 294 -1.37 -1.29 17.90
CA LEU A 294 -1.09 -0.39 16.77
C LEU A 294 -0.23 0.81 17.15
N PHE A 295 -0.09 1.10 18.44
CA PHE A 295 0.82 2.13 18.94
C PHE A 295 2.25 1.59 18.88
N TYR A 296 3.24 2.48 18.74
CA TYR A 296 4.66 2.08 18.79
C TYR A 296 4.99 1.37 20.10
N GLU A 297 4.40 1.86 21.19
CA GLU A 297 4.46 1.23 22.49
C GLU A 297 3.04 0.97 22.99
N GLU A 298 2.73 -0.27 23.36
CA GLU A 298 1.35 -0.65 23.71
C GLU A 298 0.78 0.16 24.88
N TYR A 299 1.62 0.55 25.85
CA TYR A 299 1.21 1.34 27.02
C TYR A 299 0.86 2.79 26.68
N TRP A 300 1.28 3.29 25.51
CA TRP A 300 0.97 4.66 25.09
C TRP A 300 -0.52 4.90 24.85
N GLN A 301 -1.29 3.85 24.55
CA GLN A 301 -2.73 4.00 24.49
C GLN A 301 -3.30 4.46 25.85
N GLU A 302 -2.81 3.87 26.95
CA GLU A 302 -3.28 4.23 28.28
C GLU A 302 -2.96 5.68 28.62
N GLU A 303 -1.74 6.13 28.28
CA GLU A 303 -1.31 7.53 28.45
C GLU A 303 -2.20 8.50 27.66
N LEU A 304 -2.49 8.19 26.39
CA LEU A 304 -3.41 8.97 25.56
C LEU A 304 -4.80 9.08 26.21
N LEU A 305 -5.34 7.95 26.68
CA LEU A 305 -6.66 7.93 27.29
C LEU A 305 -6.70 8.68 28.62
N MET A 306 -5.62 8.66 29.40
CA MET A 306 -5.49 9.47 30.62
C MET A 306 -5.47 10.97 30.30
N ALA A 307 -4.69 11.39 29.30
CA ALA A 307 -4.63 12.78 28.86
C ALA A 307 -6.02 13.27 28.40
N LEU A 308 -6.72 12.49 27.56
CA LEU A 308 -8.04 12.83 27.07
C LEU A 308 -9.11 12.89 28.17
N ARG A 309 -9.03 12.03 29.19
CA ARG A 309 -9.91 12.13 30.37
C ARG A 309 -9.69 13.43 31.12
N SER A 310 -8.43 13.82 31.34
CA SER A 310 -8.10 15.09 31.99
C SER A 310 -8.70 16.30 31.23
N MET A 311 -8.56 16.32 29.90
CA MET A 311 -9.19 17.35 29.06
C MET A 311 -10.71 17.37 29.17
N THR A 312 -11.34 16.18 29.15
CA THR A 312 -12.80 16.03 29.25
C THR A 312 -13.32 16.53 30.60
N ASP A 313 -12.62 16.20 31.69
CA ASP A 313 -12.97 16.65 33.05
C ASP A 313 -12.88 18.18 33.19
N ILE A 314 -11.87 18.80 32.57
CA ILE A 314 -11.74 20.26 32.53
C ILE A 314 -12.90 20.87 31.74
N ALA A 315 -13.21 20.37 30.54
CA ALA A 315 -14.29 20.86 29.71
C ALA A 315 -15.66 20.75 30.39
N TYR A 316 -15.94 19.64 31.07
CA TYR A 316 -17.19 19.42 31.78
C TYR A 316 -17.38 20.40 32.96
N LYS A 317 -16.31 20.71 33.70
CA LYS A 317 -16.35 21.71 34.78
C LYS A 317 -16.71 23.10 34.25
N HIS A 318 -16.19 23.47 33.08
CA HIS A 318 -16.53 24.75 32.43
C HIS A 318 -18.00 24.80 31.99
N GLU A 319 -18.52 23.74 31.38
CA GLU A 319 -19.93 23.63 31.00
C GLU A 319 -20.86 23.79 32.22
N MET A 320 -20.57 23.09 33.32
CA MET A 320 -21.36 23.17 34.55
C MET A 320 -21.35 24.57 35.19
N ALA A 321 -20.22 25.27 35.14
CA ALA A 321 -20.11 26.63 35.65
C ALA A 321 -20.92 27.63 34.81
N GLU A 322 -20.94 27.47 33.48
CA GLU A 322 -21.73 28.31 32.58
C GLU A 322 -23.24 28.09 32.75
N GLN A 323 -23.68 26.83 32.89
CA GLN A 323 -25.08 26.50 33.14
C GLN A 323 -25.57 27.13 34.45
N ARG A 324 -24.78 27.06 35.53
CA ARG A 324 -25.11 27.71 36.81
C ARG A 324 -25.25 29.22 36.70
N ARG A 325 -24.30 29.89 36.02
CA ARG A 325 -24.36 31.35 35.78
C ARG A 325 -25.56 31.77 34.93
N THR A 326 -25.99 30.92 34.00
CA THR A 326 -27.14 31.19 33.14
C THR A 326 -28.45 31.07 33.93
N ILE A 327 -28.55 30.06 34.80
CA ILE A 327 -29.70 29.89 35.71
C ILE A 327 -29.79 31.06 36.69
N GLU A 328 -28.68 31.50 37.28
CA GLU A 328 -28.63 32.66 38.20
C GLU A 328 -28.98 34.00 37.55
N LYS A 329 -28.80 34.15 36.22
CA LYS A 329 -29.20 35.35 35.48
C LYS A 329 -30.67 35.37 35.05
N LEU A 330 -31.31 34.21 35.07
CA LEU A 330 -32.73 34.03 34.70
C LEU A 330 -33.66 34.00 35.92
N SER A 331 -33.10 33.91 37.13
CA SER A 331 -33.78 34.01 38.43
C SER A 331 -33.77 35.43 38.98
#